data_AF-A0A6M0CAE0-F1
#
_entry.id   AF-A0A6M0CAE0-F1
#
_cell.length_a   1.000
_cell.length_b   1.000
_cell.length_c   1.000
_cell.angle_alpha   90.00
_cell.angle_beta   90.00
_cell.angle_gamma   90.00
#
_symmetry.space_group_name_H-M   'P 1'
#
loop_
_entity.id
_entity.type
_entity.pdbx_description
1 polymer ?
#
loop_
_entity_poly.entity_id
_entity_poly.type
_entity_poly.pdbx_seq_one_letter_code
_entity_poly.pdbx_strand_id
1 'polypeptide(L)'
;MSKISEITFEELLELYAGGRRDFTRFTVRDTDIDYHDGVDLRGVKFRAYSLEDIIYALQYSNLSGADLRSVSFRQANLDGCNLSGAKLNKASLWEQV
;
A
#
# COMPACT_ATOMS: atom_id res chain seq x y z
N MET A 1 -14.03 8.41 18.28
CA MET A 1 -13.15 8.25 17.11
C MET A 1 -13.36 6.87 16.53
N SER A 2 -13.59 6.77 15.22
CA SER A 2 -13.61 5.49 14.51
C SER A 2 -12.29 4.77 14.73
N LYS A 3 -12.29 3.60 15.38
CA LYS A 3 -11.06 2.82 15.61
C LYS A 3 -10.47 2.43 14.25
N ILE A 4 -9.21 2.81 14.03
CA ILE A 4 -8.38 2.30 12.92
C ILE A 4 -7.85 0.95 13.40
N SER A 5 -7.92 -0.07 12.55
CA SER A 5 -7.36 -1.40 12.84
C SER A 5 -5.94 -1.49 12.28
N GLU A 6 -5.04 -2.13 13.00
CA GLU A 6 -3.69 -2.43 12.52
C GLU A 6 -3.68 -3.86 11.96
N ILE A 7 -3.03 -4.07 10.81
CA ILE A 7 -2.83 -5.38 10.17
C ILE A 7 -1.39 -5.52 9.65
N THR A 8 -0.91 -6.75 9.51
CA THR A 8 0.37 -7.03 8.83
C THR A 8 0.22 -7.00 7.31
N PHE A 9 1.35 -7.04 6.60
CA PHE A 9 1.33 -7.16 5.14
C PHE A 9 0.76 -8.51 4.68
N GLU A 10 1.04 -9.61 5.39
CA GLU A 10 0.46 -10.93 5.12
C GLU A 10 -1.07 -10.90 5.26
N GLU A 11 -1.58 -10.28 6.32
CA GLU A 11 -3.03 -10.12 6.52
C GLU A 11 -3.67 -9.25 5.43
N LEU A 12 -2.97 -8.23 4.94
CA LEU A 12 -3.40 -7.46 3.76
C LEU A 12 -3.58 -8.41 2.56
N LEU A 13 -2.57 -9.24 2.25
CA LEU A 13 -2.60 -10.15 1.11
C LEU A 13 -3.72 -11.18 1.24
N GLU A 14 -3.92 -11.76 2.43
CA GLU A 14 -5.00 -12.71 2.70
C GLU A 14 -6.38 -12.07 2.50
N LEU A 15 -6.59 -10.89 3.08
CA LEU A 15 -7.86 -10.16 2.93
C LEU A 15 -8.09 -9.75 1.48
N TYR A 16 -7.04 -9.33 0.77
CA TYR A 16 -7.11 -8.96 -0.63
C TYR A 16 -7.44 -10.18 -1.51
N ALA A 17 -6.83 -11.32 -1.25
CA ALA A 17 -7.15 -12.60 -1.89
C ALA A 17 -8.60 -13.03 -1.62
N GLY A 18 -9.10 -12.73 -0.41
CA GLY A 18 -10.52 -12.88 -0.04
C GLY A 18 -11.48 -11.88 -0.70
N GLY A 19 -11.00 -10.99 -1.57
CA GLY A 19 -11.82 -10.04 -2.33
C GLY A 19 -11.98 -8.66 -1.67
N ARG A 20 -11.37 -8.42 -0.49
CA ARG A 20 -11.37 -7.07 0.09
C ARG A 20 -10.57 -6.13 -0.81
N ARG A 21 -11.09 -4.93 -1.03
CA ARG A 21 -10.40 -3.84 -1.76
C ARG A 21 -10.33 -2.55 -0.96
N ASP A 22 -11.16 -2.40 0.07
CA ASP A 22 -11.19 -1.22 0.93
C ASP A 22 -10.40 -1.47 2.21
N PHE A 23 -9.26 -0.80 2.30
CA PHE A 23 -8.34 -0.80 3.44
C PHE A 23 -8.22 0.60 4.06
N THR A 24 -9.14 1.52 3.76
CA THR A 24 -9.09 2.92 4.20
C THR A 24 -9.21 3.12 5.72
N ARG A 25 -9.58 2.06 6.45
CA ARG A 25 -9.70 2.01 7.91
C ARG A 25 -8.62 1.15 8.57
N PHE A 26 -7.60 0.78 7.80
CA PHE A 26 -6.49 -0.05 8.24
C PHE A 26 -5.17 0.71 8.13
N THR A 27 -4.30 0.47 9.09
CA THR A 27 -2.87 0.74 9.00
C THR A 27 -2.19 -0.60 8.77
N VAL A 28 -1.48 -0.72 7.66
CA VAL A 28 -0.63 -1.86 7.34
C VAL A 28 0.74 -1.55 7.92
N ARG A 29 1.27 -2.48 8.72
CA ARG A 29 2.65 -2.41 9.19
C ARG A 29 3.49 -3.50 8.55
N ASP A 30 4.74 -3.14 8.34
CA ASP A 30 5.81 -4.06 7.99
C ASP A 30 6.30 -4.73 9.29
N THR A 31 6.22 -6.06 9.37
CA THR A 31 6.65 -6.81 10.57
C THR A 31 7.78 -7.79 10.29
N ASP A 32 7.98 -8.18 9.03
CA ASP A 32 9.03 -9.10 8.62
C ASP A 32 9.45 -8.79 7.18
N ILE A 33 10.73 -8.46 7.03
CA ILE A 33 11.49 -8.00 5.85
C ILE A 33 11.58 -9.01 4.68
N ASP A 34 10.65 -9.95 4.58
CA ASP A 34 10.60 -10.84 3.42
C ASP A 34 10.08 -10.05 2.20
N TYR A 35 10.91 -10.04 1.15
CA TYR A 35 10.66 -9.31 -0.09
C TYR A 35 9.39 -9.82 -0.78
N HIS A 36 8.30 -9.06 -0.65
CA HIS A 36 7.08 -9.27 -1.43
C HIS A 36 7.13 -8.49 -2.75
N ASP A 37 8.03 -8.90 -3.64
CA ASP A 37 8.12 -8.30 -4.98
C ASP A 37 6.97 -8.77 -5.87
N GLY A 38 6.39 -7.85 -6.64
CA GLY A 38 5.46 -8.20 -7.71
C GLY A 38 4.04 -8.53 -7.28
N VAL A 39 3.58 -8.06 -6.12
CA VAL A 39 2.21 -8.34 -5.65
C VAL A 39 1.14 -7.67 -6.52
N ASP A 40 0.00 -8.34 -6.70
CA ASP A 40 -1.15 -7.79 -7.39
C ASP A 40 -2.12 -7.14 -6.39
N LEU A 41 -2.16 -5.80 -6.39
CA LEU A 41 -3.03 -4.98 -5.55
C LEU A 41 -3.90 -4.05 -6.40
N ARG A 42 -4.30 -4.49 -7.60
CA ARG A 42 -5.13 -3.70 -8.52
C ARG A 42 -6.42 -3.20 -7.88
N GLY A 43 -6.72 -1.93 -8.10
CA GLY A 43 -7.95 -1.30 -7.61
C GLY A 43 -8.06 -1.21 -6.08
N VAL A 44 -6.99 -1.47 -5.33
CA VAL A 44 -6.98 -1.32 -3.87
C VAL A 44 -7.24 0.13 -3.48
N LYS A 45 -7.88 0.34 -2.32
CA LYS A 45 -8.13 1.66 -1.75
C LYS A 45 -7.42 1.79 -0.41
N PHE A 46 -6.48 2.72 -0.36
CA PHE A 46 -5.74 3.10 0.84
C PHE A 46 -6.05 4.55 1.22
N ARG A 47 -5.71 4.91 2.46
CA ARG A 47 -5.74 6.31 2.93
C ARG A 47 -4.33 6.69 3.43
N ALA A 48 -4.14 7.97 3.71
CA ALA A 48 -2.89 8.60 4.12
C ALA A 48 -1.92 7.76 4.96
N TYR A 49 -2.42 7.08 5.97
CA TYR A 49 -1.64 6.37 6.99
C TYR A 49 -1.73 4.85 6.84
N SER A 50 -2.18 4.35 5.68
CA SER A 50 -2.40 2.92 5.47
C SER A 50 -1.13 2.13 5.21
N LEU A 51 -0.02 2.75 4.80
CA LEU A 51 1.21 2.06 4.39
C LEU A 51 2.44 2.62 5.14
N GLU A 52 2.27 2.94 6.42
CA GLU A 52 3.38 3.46 7.23
C GLU A 52 4.48 2.40 7.35
N ASP A 53 5.72 2.81 7.09
CA ASP A 53 6.94 2.00 7.22
C ASP A 53 7.03 0.77 6.28
N ILE A 54 6.33 0.78 5.13
CA ILE A 54 6.51 -0.24 4.09
C ILE A 54 7.66 0.17 3.17
N ILE A 55 8.88 -0.26 3.50
CA ILE A 55 10.09 0.24 2.84
C ILE A 55 10.36 -0.47 1.50
N TYR A 56 10.00 -1.75 1.37
CA TYR A 56 10.36 -2.54 0.18
C TYR A 56 9.23 -3.35 -0.46
N ALA A 57 8.09 -3.55 0.22
CA ALA A 57 7.08 -4.54 -0.19
C ALA A 57 6.25 -4.20 -1.45
N LEU A 58 6.56 -3.12 -2.15
CA LEU A 58 5.80 -2.69 -3.33
C LEU A 58 6.59 -2.74 -4.64
N GLN A 59 7.87 -3.12 -4.63
CA GLN A 59 8.65 -3.22 -5.86
C GLN A 59 7.96 -4.16 -6.87
N TYR A 60 7.96 -3.76 -8.14
CA TYR A 60 7.33 -4.49 -9.25
C TYR A 60 5.83 -4.77 -9.11
N SER A 61 5.15 -4.18 -8.12
CA SER A 61 3.75 -4.48 -7.82
C SER A 61 2.78 -3.88 -8.82
N ASN A 62 1.63 -4.53 -8.99
CA ASN A 62 0.55 -4.02 -9.82
C ASN A 62 -0.47 -3.24 -8.99
N LEU A 63 -0.36 -1.92 -9.00
CA LEU A 63 -1.26 -0.97 -8.34
C LEU A 63 -2.20 -0.28 -9.35
N SER A 64 -2.40 -0.87 -10.54
CA SER A 64 -3.22 -0.24 -11.57
C SER A 64 -4.67 -0.04 -11.08
N GLY A 65 -5.21 1.14 -11.35
CA GLY A 65 -6.53 1.57 -10.88
C GLY A 65 -6.67 1.80 -9.36
N ALA A 66 -5.60 1.71 -8.58
CA ALA A 66 -5.66 1.90 -7.13
C ALA A 66 -6.05 3.33 -6.74
N ASP A 67 -6.75 3.49 -5.61
CA ASP A 67 -7.01 4.78 -4.97
C ASP A 67 -5.99 4.98 -3.86
N LEU A 68 -4.95 5.78 -4.16
CA LEU A 68 -3.78 6.03 -3.32
C LEU A 68 -3.73 7.50 -2.89
N ARG A 69 -4.87 8.19 -2.92
CA ARG A 69 -4.95 9.63 -2.64
C ARG A 69 -4.56 9.91 -1.20
N SER A 70 -3.72 10.90 -1.03
CA SER A 70 -3.15 11.31 0.26
C SER A 70 -2.27 10.26 0.94
N VAL A 71 -2.04 9.07 0.37
CA VAL A 71 -1.17 8.02 0.93
C VAL A 71 0.25 8.54 1.10
N SER A 72 0.84 8.30 2.28
CA SER A 72 2.25 8.52 2.54
C SER A 72 3.02 7.27 2.12
N PHE A 73 3.85 7.40 1.08
CA PHE A 73 4.79 6.37 0.63
C PHE A 73 6.20 6.66 1.14
N ARG A 74 6.31 7.22 2.35
CA ARG A 74 7.61 7.57 2.92
C ARG A 74 8.49 6.32 2.96
N GLN A 75 9.66 6.38 2.32
CA GLN A 75 10.61 5.28 2.20
C GLN A 75 10.15 4.06 1.37
N ALA A 76 8.96 4.08 0.75
CA ALA A 76 8.52 2.96 -0.07
C ALA A 76 9.27 2.93 -1.42
N ASN A 77 9.88 1.79 -1.73
CA ASN A 77 10.41 1.54 -3.07
C ASN A 77 9.26 1.16 -4.03
N LEU A 78 8.97 2.05 -4.99
CA LEU A 78 7.96 1.84 -6.04
C LEU A 78 8.59 1.50 -7.39
N ASP A 79 9.88 1.15 -7.44
CA ASP A 79 10.55 0.77 -8.68
C ASP A 79 9.80 -0.39 -9.37
N GLY A 80 9.60 -0.25 -10.67
CA GLY A 80 8.88 -1.23 -11.47
C GLY A 80 7.37 -1.34 -11.20
N CYS A 81 6.80 -0.55 -10.29
CA CYS A 81 5.35 -0.56 -10.04
C CYS A 81 4.53 -0.21 -11.28
N ASN A 82 3.47 -0.98 -11.54
CA ASN A 82 2.44 -0.56 -12.49
C ASN A 82 1.39 0.32 -11.78
N LEU A 83 1.48 1.63 -11.97
CA LEU A 83 0.54 2.62 -11.43
C LEU A 83 -0.49 3.11 -12.47
N SER A 84 -0.68 2.38 -13.58
CA SER A 84 -1.59 2.80 -14.65
C SER A 84 -3.00 3.06 -14.13
N GLY A 85 -3.52 4.27 -14.31
CA GLY A 85 -4.86 4.65 -13.84
C GLY A 85 -5.01 4.80 -12.31
N ALA A 86 -3.92 4.72 -11.54
CA ALA A 86 -3.94 4.95 -10.11
C ALA A 86 -4.20 6.43 -9.78
N LYS A 87 -4.94 6.69 -8.69
CA LYS A 87 -5.21 8.04 -8.19
C LYS A 87 -4.19 8.42 -7.14
N LEU A 88 -3.23 9.27 -7.51
CA LEU A 88 -2.11 9.69 -6.66
C LEU A 88 -2.20 11.15 -6.18
N ASN A 89 -3.32 11.85 -6.41
CA ASN A 89 -3.40 13.25 -6.01
C ASN A 89 -3.19 13.39 -4.48
N LYS A 90 -2.28 14.30 -4.10
CA LYS A 90 -1.82 14.53 -2.72
C LYS A 90 -1.08 13.35 -2.07
N ALA A 91 -0.73 12.30 -2.82
CA ALA A 91 0.17 11.28 -2.29
C ALA A 91 1.53 11.93 -1.99
N SER A 92 2.09 11.62 -0.83
CA SER A 92 3.41 12.10 -0.42
C SER A 92 4.45 11.04 -0.75
N LEU A 93 5.26 11.32 -1.76
CA LEU A 93 6.46 10.56 -2.10
C LEU A 93 7.64 11.36 -1.54
N TRP A 94 8.10 11.01 -0.34
CA TRP A 94 9.32 11.60 0.22
C TRP A 94 10.40 10.53 0.24
N GLU A 95 11.37 10.70 -0.64
CA GLU A 95 12.65 9.99 -0.61
C GLU A 95 13.54 10.72 0.40
N GLN A 96 14.13 10.01 1.37
CA GLN A 96 15.20 10.59 2.17
C GLN A 96 16.48 10.47 1.34
N VAL A 97 16.99 11.63 0.91
CA VAL A 97 18.39 11.82 0.47
C VAL A 97 19.37 11.56 1.60
#